data_AF-A0A1E4TIZ9-F1
#
_entry.id   AF-A0A1E4TIZ9-F1
#
_cell.length_a   1.000
_cell.length_b   1.000
_cell.length_c   1.000
_cell.angle_alpha   90.00
_cell.angle_beta   90.00
_cell.angle_gamma   90.00
#
_symmetry.space_group_name_H-M   'P 1'
#
loop_
_entity.id
_entity.type
_entity.pdbx_description
1 polymer ?
#
loop_
_entity_poly.entity_id
_entity_poly.type
_entity_poly.pdbx_seq_one_letter_code
_entity_poly.pdbx_strand_id
1 'polypeptide(L)'
;MFCAISGNPPKSPVFSPASGSIFDRSLIENYIQLNGVDPVSQKPLSVDDLLPVNTSAGIATKPPDTLSIPSLLDSLAKEYDANALETFSLRKQLQE
;
A
#
# COMPACT_ATOMS: atom_id res chain seq x y z
N MET A 1 11.28 -1.91 -5.74
CA MET A 1 11.17 -1.39 -4.36
C MET A 1 9.68 -1.16 -4.10
N PHE A 2 8.98 -2.16 -3.57
CA PHE A 2 7.53 -2.14 -3.41
C PHE A 2 7.18 -2.12 -1.92
N CYS A 3 6.05 -1.51 -1.58
CA CYS A 3 5.51 -1.55 -0.23
C CYS A 3 5.08 -2.98 0.10
N ALA A 4 5.54 -3.52 1.23
CA ALA A 4 5.21 -4.89 1.64
C ALA A 4 3.73 -5.10 2.01
N ILE A 5 2.96 -4.02 2.25
CA ILE A 5 1.51 -4.10 2.52
C ILE A 5 0.71 -4.02 1.21
N SER A 6 0.96 -3.02 0.38
CA SER A 6 0.12 -2.73 -0.80
C SER A 6 0.65 -3.31 -2.11
N GLY A 7 1.87 -3.82 -2.14
CA GLY A 7 2.53 -4.27 -3.37
C GLY A 7 2.85 -3.13 -4.36
N ASN A 8 2.45 -1.90 -4.07
CA ASN A 8 2.61 -0.73 -4.92
C ASN A 8 3.93 0.01 -4.64
N PRO A 9 4.45 0.79 -5.60
CA PRO A 9 5.58 1.68 -5.35
C PRO A 9 5.18 2.70 -4.26
N PRO A 10 5.92 2.77 -3.13
CA PRO A 10 5.59 3.67 -2.03
C PRO A 10 5.82 5.13 -2.45
N LYS A 11 4.90 6.03 -2.08
CA LYS A 11 5.07 7.47 -2.30
C LYS A 11 5.99 8.10 -1.27
N SER A 12 5.87 7.65 -0.02
CA SER A 12 6.73 8.07 1.08
C SER A 12 7.34 6.81 1.71
N PRO A 13 8.45 6.30 1.13
CA PRO A 13 9.06 5.08 1.62
C PRO A 13 9.61 5.26 3.02
N VAL A 14 9.18 4.40 3.92
CA VAL A 14 9.70 4.28 5.28
C VAL A 14 10.19 2.86 5.50
N PHE A 15 11.30 2.75 6.21
CA PHE A 15 11.91 1.48 6.56
C PHE A 15 11.63 1.17 8.03
N SER A 16 11.17 -0.04 8.29
CA SER A 16 11.05 -0.53 9.68
C SER A 16 12.26 -1.40 10.03
N PRO A 17 12.96 -1.12 11.14
CA PRO A 17 14.12 -1.91 11.57
C PRO A 17 13.76 -3.34 12.02
N ALA A 18 12.50 -3.57 12.42
CA ALA A 18 12.05 -4.85 12.95
C ALA A 18 11.91 -5.97 11.89
N SER A 19 11.36 -5.65 10.72
CA SER A 19 11.19 -6.58 9.58
C SER A 19 12.19 -6.36 8.44
N GLY A 20 12.96 -5.26 8.45
CA GLY A 20 13.88 -4.94 7.36
C GLY A 20 13.18 -4.66 6.02
N SER A 21 11.88 -4.37 6.05
CA SER A 21 11.04 -4.15 4.87
C SER A 21 10.71 -2.67 4.68
N ILE A 22 10.37 -2.30 3.44
CA ILE A 22 9.97 -0.94 3.07
C ILE A 22 8.45 -0.89 3.00
N PHE A 23 7.90 0.16 3.60
CA PHE A 23 6.48 0.43 3.65
C PHE A 23 6.19 1.83 3.12
N ASP A 24 4.93 2.08 2.80
CA ASP A 24 4.44 3.45 2.59
C ASP A 24 4.04 4.04 3.94
N ARG A 25 4.44 5.29 4.20
CA ARG A 25 4.28 5.96 5.49
C ARG A 25 2.85 5.91 6.02
N SER A 26 1.88 6.29 5.19
CA SER A 26 0.47 6.32 5.57
C SER A 26 -0.08 4.95 5.95
N LEU A 27 0.41 3.88 5.31
CA LEU A 27 -0.10 2.52 5.56
C LEU A 27 0.46 1.95 6.87
N ILE A 28 1.77 2.13 7.11
CA ILE A 28 2.39 1.60 8.33
C ILE A 28 1.98 2.39 9.57
N GLU A 29 1.80 3.71 9.48
CA GLU A 29 1.31 4.53 10.60
C GLU A 29 -0.09 4.10 11.03
N ASN A 30 -1.00 3.90 10.07
CA ASN A 30 -2.35 3.40 10.35
C ASN A 30 -2.32 1.99 10.95
N TYR A 31 -1.44 1.11 10.47
CA TYR A 31 -1.32 -0.25 11.00
C TYR A 31 -0.78 -0.28 12.44
N ILE A 32 0.24 0.52 12.74
CA ILE A 32 0.81 0.65 14.09
C ILE A 32 -0.24 1.22 15.05
N GLN A 33 -1.04 2.20 14.62
CA GLN A 33 -2.10 2.76 15.47
C GLN A 33 -3.20 1.74 15.82
N LEU A 34 -3.51 0.81 14.91
CA LEU A 34 -4.55 -0.20 15.13
C LEU A 34 -4.05 -1.40 15.94
N ASN A 35 -2.86 -1.91 15.63
CA ASN A 35 -2.39 -3.19 16.15
C ASN A 35 -1.15 -3.07 17.06
N GLY A 36 -0.42 -1.96 17.01
CA GLY A 36 0.81 -1.75 17.82
C GLY A 36 1.98 -2.66 17.46
N VAL A 37 1.92 -3.35 16.33
CA VAL A 37 2.93 -4.33 15.88
C VAL A 37 3.29 -4.12 14.41
N ASP A 38 4.42 -4.68 13.99
CA ASP A 38 4.88 -4.72 12.61
C ASP A 38 4.10 -5.79 11.79
N PRO A 39 3.55 -5.46 10.60
CA PRO A 39 2.75 -6.36 9.79
C PRO A 39 3.47 -7.63 9.31
N VAL A 40 4.81 -7.61 9.21
CA VAL A 40 5.58 -8.76 8.69
C VAL A 40 6.22 -9.56 9.81
N SER A 41 6.83 -8.89 10.79
CA SER A 41 7.58 -9.57 11.86
C SER A 41 6.76 -9.82 13.13
N GLN A 42 5.56 -9.24 13.25
CA GLN A 42 4.72 -9.23 14.46
C GLN A 42 5.42 -8.72 15.73
N LYS A 43 6.54 -7.99 15.57
CA LYS A 43 7.25 -7.36 16.68
C LYS A 43 6.59 -6.03 17.05
N PRO A 44 6.66 -5.60 18.32
CA PRO A 44 6.21 -4.28 18.71
C PRO A 44 7.05 -3.22 17.99
N LEU A 45 6.39 -2.27 17.35
CA LEU A 45 7.03 -1.19 16.58
C LEU A 45 6.30 0.12 16.87
N SER A 46 7.05 1.16 17.24
CA SER A 46 6.50 2.51 17.39
C SER A 46 6.65 3.32 16.11
N VAL A 47 5.86 4.38 15.96
CA VAL A 47 5.94 5.30 14.83
C VAL A 47 7.30 6.02 14.77
N ASP A 48 7.92 6.26 15.93
CA ASP A 48 9.21 6.93 16.04
C ASP A 48 10.40 6.07 15.55
N ASP A 49 10.22 4.75 15.52
CA ASP A 49 11.25 3.81 15.06
C ASP A 49 11.29 3.71 13.52
N LEU A 50 10.37 4.37 12.82
CA LEU A 50 10.30 4.38 11.36
C LEU A 50 11.36 5.31 10.77
N LEU A 51 12.22 4.77 9.91
CA LEU A 51 13.27 5.51 9.25
C LEU A 51 12.81 5.94 7.85
N PRO A 52 12.67 7.24 7.55
CA PRO A 52 12.33 7.69 6.21
C PRO A 52 13.48 7.38 5.25
N VAL A 53 13.16 6.72 4.13
CA VAL A 53 14.14 6.44 3.08
C VAL A 53 13.92 7.45 1.97
N ASN A 54 14.93 8.26 1.67
CA ASN A 54 14.85 9.18 0.54
C ASN A 54 15.24 8.43 -0.74
N THR A 55 14.27 7.79 -1.38
CA THR A 55 14.43 7.35 -2.76
C THR A 55 13.70 8.30 -3.68
N SER A 56 14.34 8.64 -4.81
CA SER A 56 13.69 9.34 -5.91
C SER A 56 12.64 8.41 -6.53
N ALA A 57 11.50 8.26 -5.86
CA ALA A 57 10.37 7.55 -6.38
C ALA A 57 9.91 8.30 -7.63
N GLY A 58 10.22 7.74 -8.80
CA GLY A 58 9.71 8.25 -10.07
C GLY A 58 8.21 8.25 -9.97
N ILE A 59 7.63 9.44 -9.80
CA ILE A 59 6.18 9.62 -9.84
C ILE A 59 5.78 9.14 -11.22
N ALA A 60 5.06 8.03 -11.30
CA ALA A 60 4.43 7.63 -12.54
C ALA A 60 3.42 8.73 -12.88
N THR A 61 3.83 9.69 -13.71
CA THR A 61 2.97 10.75 -14.21
C THR A 61 1.89 10.06 -15.00
N LYS A 62 0.68 9.97 -14.44
CA LYS A 62 -0.46 9.38 -15.12
C LYS A 62 -0.62 10.08 -16.48
N PRO A 63 -0.83 9.32 -17.58
CA PRO A 63 -0.98 9.91 -18.89
C PRO A 63 -2.08 10.99 -18.87
N PRO A 64 -1.89 12.11 -19.59
CA PRO A 64 -2.74 13.30 -19.52
C PRO A 64 -4.22 13.04 -19.87
N ASP A 65 -4.51 11.96 -20.61
CA ASP A 65 -5.86 11.55 -21.02
C ASP A 65 -6.73 11.06 -19.84
N THR A 66 -6.16 10.91 -18.65
CA THR A 66 -6.86 10.52 -17.41
C THR A 66 -7.36 11.70 -16.56
N LEU A 67 -7.25 12.95 -17.05
CA LEU A 67 -7.64 14.13 -16.27
C LEU A 67 -9.08 14.63 -16.52
N SER A 68 -9.83 14.02 -17.44
CA SER A 68 -11.25 14.35 -17.63
C SER A 68 -12.13 13.63 -16.61
N ILE A 69 -13.18 14.30 -16.12
CA ILE A 69 -14.13 13.72 -15.15
C ILE A 69 -14.67 12.35 -15.60
N PRO A 70 -15.07 12.16 -16.87
CA PRO A 70 -15.53 10.84 -17.33
C PRO A 70 -14.44 9.76 -17.30
N SER A 71 -13.20 10.10 -17.68
CA SER A 71 -12.06 9.17 -17.69
C SER A 71 -11.66 8.72 -16.28
N LEU A 72 -11.75 9.63 -15.30
CA LEU A 72 -11.53 9.31 -13.89
C LEU A 72 -12.59 8.34 -13.34
N LEU A 73 -13.86 8.58 -13.66
CA LEU A 73 -14.95 7.70 -13.21
C LEU A 73 -14.87 6.31 -13.84
N ASP A 74 -14.52 6.23 -15.13
CA ASP A 74 -14.33 4.95 -15.81
C ASP A 74 -13.14 4.16 -15.24
N SER A 75 -12.03 4.85 -14.93
CA SER A 75 -10.89 4.22 -14.23
C SER A 75 -11.29 3.72 -12.83
N LEU A 76 -12.03 4.53 -12.06
CA LEU A 76 -12.46 4.13 -10.72
C LEU A 76 -13.42 2.94 -10.77
N ALA A 77 -14.36 2.91 -11.72
CA ALA A 77 -15.27 1.78 -11.92
C ALA A 77 -14.49 0.49 -12.20
N LYS A 78 -13.49 0.54 -13.10
CA LYS A 78 -12.64 -0.60 -13.44
C LYS A 78 -11.83 -1.12 -12.24
N GLU A 79 -11.21 -0.23 -11.48
CA GLU A 79 -10.44 -0.61 -10.29
C GLU A 79 -11.35 -1.22 -9.20
N TYR A 80 -12.56 -0.69 -9.05
CA TYR A 80 -13.54 -1.23 -8.11
C TYR A 80 -14.01 -2.64 -8.50
N ASP A 81 -14.34 -2.84 -9.78
CA ASP A 81 -14.75 -4.14 -10.30
C ASP A 81 -13.64 -5.20 -10.16
N ALA A 82 -12.39 -4.81 -10.43
CA ALA A 82 -11.23 -5.69 -10.23
C ALA A 82 -11.07 -6.10 -8.75
N ASN A 83 -11.16 -5.14 -7.82
CA ASN A 83 -11.08 -5.41 -6.39
C ASN A 83 -12.24 -6.30 -5.88
N ALA A 84 -13.44 -6.15 -6.44
CA ALA A 84 -14.58 -7.00 -6.11
C ALA A 84 -14.36 -8.45 -6.54
N LEU A 85 -13.83 -8.67 -7.76
CA LEU A 85 -13.49 -10.00 -8.27
C LEU A 85 -12.35 -10.66 -7.49
N GLU A 86 -11.32 -9.88 -7.12
CA GLU A 86 -10.23 -10.35 -6.27
C GLU A 86 -10.75 -10.79 -4.90
N THR A 87 -11.55 -9.95 -4.24
CA THR A 87 -12.15 -10.26 -2.93
C THR A 87 -13.02 -11.52 -3.00
N PHE A 88 -13.81 -11.68 -4.07
CA PHE A 88 -14.63 -12.88 -4.27
C PHE A 88 -13.75 -14.14 -4.43
N SER A 89 -12.70 -14.04 -5.25
CA SER A 89 -11.76 -15.15 -5.49
C SER A 89 -11.01 -15.54 -4.22
N LEU A 90 -10.51 -14.56 -3.47
CA LEU A 90 -9.83 -14.78 -2.18
C LEU A 90 -10.76 -15.43 -1.15
N ARG A 91 -12.02 -14.97 -1.05
CA ARG A 91 -13.01 -15.60 -0.15
C ARG A 91 -13.30 -17.04 -0.55
N LYS A 92 -13.41 -17.32 -1.84
CA LYS A 92 -13.62 -18.69 -2.33
C LYS A 92 -12.43 -19.59 -1.98
N GLN A 93 -11.20 -19.12 -2.20
CA GLN A 93 -9.98 -19.86 -1.86
C GLN A 93 -9.80 -20.11 -0.36
N LEU A 94 -10.33 -19.25 0.51
CA LEU A 94 -10.28 -19.45 1.96
C LEU A 94 -11.38 -20.41 2.49
N GLN A 95 -12.45 -20.60 1.72
CA GLN A 95 -13.58 -21.46 2.09
C GLN A 95 -13.36 -22.92 1.66
N GLU A 96 -12.55 -23.16 0.62
CA GLU A 96 -12.02 -24.49 0.27
C GLU A 96 -10.86 -24.89 1.18
#